data_AF-A0A9P6TCA9-F1
#
_entry.id   AF-A0A9P6TCA9-F1
#
_cell.length_a   1.000
_cell.length_b   1.000
_cell.length_c   1.000
_cell.angle_alpha   90.00
_cell.angle_beta   90.00
_cell.angle_gamma   90.00
#
_symmetry.space_group_name_H-M   'P 1'
#
loop_
_entity.id
_entity.type
_entity.pdbx_description
1 polymer ?
#
loop_
_entity_poly.entity_id
_entity_poly.type
_entity_poly.pdbx_seq_one_letter_code
_entity_poly.pdbx_strand_id
1 'polypeptide(L)'
;MSKGHKTSWVWQHFEEKVINGVDKLVCQISMSESQRCLTLLKPAATGSTKSLAKHLERKHGMTRDGNRSRTEEIRNPKELTRENLIESLANLIINHHLHVTIVDSNAFKNLFNLVNPAIMTIWPDSVEMQEYLERKTGLTSANSPPALQD
;
A
#
# COMPACT_ATOMS: atom_id res chain seq x y z
N MET A 1 27.61 31.66 -5.68
CA MET A 1 27.34 30.39 -6.39
C MET A 1 25.84 30.30 -6.63
N SER A 2 25.41 30.35 -7.88
CA SER A 2 23.99 30.39 -8.26
C SER A 2 23.26 29.15 -7.77
N LYS A 3 22.27 29.34 -6.89
CA LYS A 3 21.38 28.29 -6.41
C LYS A 3 20.49 27.86 -7.58
N GLY A 4 20.92 26.85 -8.32
CA GLY A 4 20.05 26.18 -9.30
C GLY A 4 18.75 25.81 -8.60
N HIS A 5 17.62 26.29 -9.12
CA HIS A 5 16.32 26.02 -8.52
C HIS A 5 16.12 24.51 -8.46
N LYS A 6 16.00 24.02 -7.23
CA LYS A 6 15.76 22.61 -6.91
C LYS A 6 14.32 22.26 -7.30
N THR A 7 14.14 21.82 -8.54
CA THR A 7 12.82 21.56 -9.13
C THR A 7 12.22 20.19 -8.77
N SER A 8 13.00 19.30 -8.16
CA SER A 8 12.53 17.95 -7.82
C SER A 8 11.58 17.96 -6.61
N TRP A 9 10.46 17.24 -6.71
CA TRP A 9 9.43 17.13 -5.66
C TRP A 9 9.99 16.72 -4.29
N VAL A 10 11.06 15.90 -4.26
CA VAL A 10 11.66 15.39 -3.02
C VAL A 10 12.11 16.51 -2.08
N TRP A 11 12.49 17.67 -2.61
CA TRP A 11 13.08 18.78 -1.84
C TRP A 11 12.11 19.38 -0.83
N GLN A 12 10.81 19.16 -0.99
CA GLN A 12 9.79 19.57 -0.01
C GLN A 12 9.88 18.76 1.31
N HIS A 13 10.61 17.65 1.32
CA HIS A 13 10.69 16.71 2.45
C HIS A 13 12.06 16.69 3.14
N PHE A 14 13.04 17.46 2.65
CA PHE A 14 14.39 17.50 3.19
C PHE A 14 14.85 18.92 3.49
N GLU A 15 15.48 19.07 4.64
CA GLU A 15 16.15 20.31 5.05
C GLU A 15 17.66 20.16 4.89
N GLU A 16 18.34 21.19 4.38
CA GLU A 16 19.79 21.19 4.31
C GLU A 16 20.41 21.64 5.63
N LYS A 17 21.37 20.89 6.15
CA LYS A 17 22.14 21.26 7.34
C LYS A 17 23.61 21.01 7.15
N VAL A 18 24.43 21.91 7.68
CA VAL A 18 25.87 21.69 7.83
C VAL A 18 26.09 21.07 9.20
N ILE A 19 26.55 19.82 9.24
CA ILE A 19 26.87 19.11 10.48
C ILE A 19 28.35 18.74 10.42
N ASN A 20 29.12 19.22 11.40
CA ASN A 20 30.58 19.03 11.46
C ASN A 20 31.29 19.44 10.16
N GLY A 21 30.87 20.57 9.56
CA GLY A 21 31.46 21.10 8.32
C GLY A 21 31.08 20.34 7.04
N VAL A 22 30.15 19.37 7.12
CA VAL A 22 29.70 18.58 5.97
C VAL A 22 28.23 18.84 5.69
N ASP A 23 27.89 19.10 4.43
CA ASP A 23 26.51 19.24 3.98
C ASP A 23 25.75 17.92 4.13
N LYS A 24 24.58 18.01 4.77
CA LYS A 24 23.63 16.92 5.01
C LYS A 24 22.23 17.33 4.58
N LEU A 25 21.44 16.34 4.19
CA LEU A 25 20.02 16.46 3.91
C LEU A 25 19.26 15.71 4.99
N VAL A 26 18.40 16.39 5.73
CA VAL A 26 17.68 15.86 6.89
C VAL A 26 16.23 15.63 6.50
N CYS A 27 15.75 14.39 6.61
CA CYS A 27 14.35 14.08 6.34
C CYS A 27 13.42 14.68 7.41
N GLN A 28 12.40 15.43 7.00
CA GLN A 28 11.44 16.11 7.88
C GLN A 28 10.07 15.43 7.96
N ILE A 29 9.88 14.26 7.35
CA ILE A 29 8.60 13.56 7.36
C ILE A 29 8.26 13.04 8.76
N SER A 30 7.01 13.26 9.17
CA SER A 30 6.44 12.72 10.40
C SER A 30 6.19 11.22 10.27
N MET A 31 6.74 10.44 11.20
CA MET A 31 6.53 8.99 11.33
C MET A 31 5.30 8.68 12.22
N SER A 32 4.95 9.59 13.14
CA SER A 32 3.76 9.56 14.00
C SER A 32 3.41 10.99 14.42
N GLU A 33 2.32 11.20 15.18
CA GLU A 33 1.86 12.54 15.61
C GLU A 33 2.92 13.36 16.35
N SER A 34 4.00 12.73 16.85
CA SER A 34 5.04 13.42 17.63
C SER A 34 6.48 13.12 17.21
N GLN A 35 6.71 12.28 16.19
CA GLN A 35 8.07 11.86 15.81
C GLN A 35 8.37 12.13 14.33
N ARG A 36 9.47 12.84 14.05
CA ARG A 36 10.02 13.02 12.69
C ARG A 36 11.10 11.98 12.39
N CYS A 37 11.27 11.65 11.12
CA CYS A 37 12.28 10.69 10.65
C CYS A 37 13.71 11.12 10.97
N LEU A 38 14.05 12.39 10.70
CA LEU A 38 15.36 13.02 10.97
C LEU A 38 16.59 12.28 10.40
N THR A 39 16.38 11.33 9.48
CA THR A 39 17.48 10.60 8.84
C THR A 39 18.37 11.56 8.06
N LEU A 40 19.68 11.43 8.26
CA LEU A 40 20.71 12.21 7.58
C LEU A 40 21.17 11.50 6.30
N LEU A 41 21.02 12.17 5.16
CA LEU A 41 21.56 11.73 3.88
C LEU A 41 22.67 12.66 3.40
N LYS A 42 23.62 12.11 2.64
CA LYS A 42 24.62 12.91 1.94
C LYS A 42 24.04 13.41 0.62
N PRO A 43 24.25 14.68 0.26
CA PRO A 43 23.99 15.17 -1.10
C PRO A 43 24.77 14.33 -2.12
N ALA A 44 24.15 14.03 -3.26
CA ALA A 44 24.87 13.40 -4.36
C ALA A 44 25.79 14.45 -5.02
N ALA A 45 27.03 14.07 -5.32
CA ALA A 45 27.99 14.96 -6.01
C ALA A 45 27.48 15.45 -7.37
N THR A 46 26.61 14.68 -8.03
CA THR A 46 26.02 15.00 -9.34
C THR A 46 24.72 15.82 -9.26
N GLY A 47 24.27 16.22 -8.06
CA GLY A 47 22.97 16.86 -7.86
C GLY A 47 21.77 15.91 -8.04
N SER A 48 22.02 14.60 -8.20
CA SER A 48 20.96 13.60 -8.34
C SER A 48 20.12 13.47 -7.06
N THR A 49 18.80 13.38 -7.23
CA THR A 49 17.84 13.16 -6.14
C THR A 49 17.44 11.70 -5.95
N LYS A 50 18.10 10.75 -6.64
CA LYS A 50 17.75 9.31 -6.60
C LYS A 50 17.81 8.72 -5.18
N SER A 51 18.83 9.09 -4.39
CA SER A 51 18.95 8.62 -3.00
C SER A 51 17.83 9.14 -2.11
N LEU A 52 17.39 10.39 -2.33
CA LEU A 52 16.28 11.02 -1.61
C LEU A 52 14.96 10.34 -1.97
N ALA A 53 14.66 10.17 -3.26
CA ALA A 53 13.46 9.48 -3.72
C ALA A 53 13.39 8.05 -3.17
N LYS A 54 14.51 7.31 -3.20
CA LYS A 54 14.60 5.95 -2.67
C LYS A 54 14.44 5.88 -1.15
N HIS A 55 14.89 6.90 -0.41
CA HIS A 55 14.60 7.01 1.02
C HIS A 55 13.11 7.22 1.25
N LEU A 56 12.48 8.15 0.52
CA LEU A 56 11.05 8.44 0.61
C LEU A 56 10.19 7.22 0.31
N GLU A 57 10.52 6.47 -0.74
CA GLU A 57 9.84 5.24 -1.12
C GLU A 57 9.98 4.16 -0.04
N ARG A 58 11.21 3.91 0.43
CA ARG A 58 11.48 2.77 1.34
C ARG A 58 11.09 3.02 2.79
N LYS A 59 11.15 4.27 3.25
CA LYS A 59 10.88 4.63 4.65
C LYS A 59 9.50 5.22 4.86
N HIS A 60 8.93 5.86 3.85
CA HIS A 60 7.66 6.59 3.96
C HIS A 60 6.62 6.14 2.93
N GLY A 61 6.94 5.17 2.05
CA GLY A 61 6.03 4.70 1.00
C GLY A 61 5.68 5.77 -0.06
N MET A 62 6.41 6.88 -0.08
CA MET A 62 6.10 8.06 -0.91
C MET A 62 6.77 7.95 -2.28
N THR A 63 5.97 8.13 -3.33
CA THR A 63 6.42 8.21 -4.73
C THR A 63 6.02 9.56 -5.34
N ARG A 64 6.64 9.92 -6.47
CA ARG A 64 6.42 11.22 -7.14
C ARG A 64 4.95 11.48 -7.45
N ASP A 65 4.22 10.43 -7.81
CA ASP A 65 2.86 10.54 -8.35
C ASP A 65 1.80 10.40 -7.24
N GLY A 66 2.19 10.53 -5.96
CA GLY A 66 1.29 10.44 -4.79
C GLY A 66 0.72 9.04 -4.55
N ASN A 67 0.94 8.11 -5.48
CA ASN A 67 0.56 6.72 -5.32
C ASN A 67 1.48 6.06 -4.30
N ARG A 68 0.91 5.86 -3.11
CA ARG A 68 1.34 4.90 -2.10
C ARG A 68 1.91 3.69 -2.81
N SER A 69 3.20 3.44 -2.65
CA SER A 69 3.72 2.12 -2.98
C SER A 69 2.86 1.12 -2.22
N ARG A 70 2.25 0.19 -2.95
CA ARG A 70 1.20 -0.73 -2.50
C ARG A 70 1.76 -1.82 -1.57
N THR A 71 2.53 -1.40 -0.58
CA THR A 71 2.83 -2.14 0.62
C THR A 71 2.06 -1.41 1.70
N GLU A 72 0.78 -1.79 1.87
CA GLU A 72 0.16 -1.58 3.16
C GLU A 72 1.09 -2.25 4.16
N GLU A 73 1.82 -1.43 4.93
CA GLU A 73 2.47 -1.87 6.15
C GLU A 73 1.44 -2.73 6.89
N ILE A 74 1.82 -3.96 7.25
CA ILE A 74 1.07 -4.79 8.18
C ILE A 74 1.09 -4.04 9.53
N ARG A 75 0.26 -3.00 9.66
CA ARG A 75 0.14 -2.17 10.85
C ARG A 75 -0.68 -2.96 11.84
N ASN A 76 0.03 -3.66 12.71
CA ASN A 76 -0.46 -4.66 13.64
C ASN A 76 -1.20 -5.81 12.93
N PRO A 77 -0.83 -7.08 13.17
CA PRO A 77 -1.69 -8.17 12.75
C PRO A 77 -3.05 -7.96 13.43
N LYS A 78 -4.07 -7.61 12.63
CA LYS A 78 -5.45 -7.58 13.11
C LYS A 78 -5.76 -8.96 13.69
N GLU A 79 -6.54 -9.00 14.77
CA GLU A 79 -7.02 -10.27 15.30
C GLU A 79 -7.73 -11.05 14.21
N LEU A 80 -7.54 -12.37 14.21
CA LEU A 80 -8.20 -13.26 13.26
C LEU A 80 -9.69 -13.34 13.60
N THR A 81 -10.46 -12.39 13.08
CA THR A 81 -11.91 -12.40 13.07
C THR A 81 -12.40 -12.63 11.64
N ARG A 82 -13.67 -13.03 11.54
CA ARG A 82 -14.32 -13.27 10.26
C ARG A 82 -14.36 -12.02 9.39
N GLU A 83 -14.65 -10.87 10.00
CA GLU A 83 -14.75 -9.58 9.34
C GLU A 83 -13.40 -9.13 8.77
N ASN A 84 -12.34 -9.28 9.57
CA ASN A 84 -10.97 -8.94 9.14
C ASN A 84 -10.48 -9.86 8.02
N LEU A 85 -10.88 -11.14 8.04
CA LEU A 85 -10.55 -12.09 6.98
C LEU A 85 -11.26 -11.72 5.67
N ILE A 86 -12.58 -11.47 5.71
CA ILE A 86 -13.37 -11.05 4.55
C ILE A 86 -12.81 -9.76 3.95
N GLU A 87 -12.49 -8.76 4.79
CA GLU A 87 -11.91 -7.50 4.32
C GLU A 87 -10.56 -7.72 3.62
N SER A 88 -9.69 -8.56 4.20
CA SER A 88 -8.37 -8.87 3.65
C SER A 88 -8.47 -9.63 2.33
N LEU A 89 -9.38 -10.61 2.23
CA LEU A 89 -9.65 -11.35 1.00
C LEU A 89 -10.21 -10.44 -0.08
N ALA A 90 -11.16 -9.56 0.26
CA ALA A 90 -11.72 -8.59 -0.68
C ALA A 90 -10.64 -7.63 -1.19
N ASN A 91 -9.77 -7.14 -0.31
CA ASN A 91 -8.64 -6.30 -0.70
C ASN A 91 -7.69 -7.07 -1.63
N LEU A 92 -7.38 -8.34 -1.35
CA LEU A 92 -6.55 -9.18 -2.22
C LEU A 92 -7.20 -9.33 -3.62
N ILE A 93 -8.50 -9.64 -3.66
CA ILE A 93 -9.26 -9.82 -4.90
C ILE A 93 -9.26 -8.53 -5.73
N ILE A 94 -9.65 -7.40 -5.13
CA ILE A 94 -9.69 -6.08 -5.80
C ILE A 94 -8.28 -5.69 -6.25
N ASN A 95 -7.28 -5.86 -5.38
CA ASN A 95 -5.97 -5.33 -5.65
C ASN A 95 -5.24 -6.10 -6.77
N HIS A 96 -5.47 -7.40 -6.85
CA HIS A 96 -4.80 -8.26 -7.81
C HIS A 96 -5.71 -8.71 -8.96
N HIS A 97 -6.88 -8.08 -9.11
CA HIS A 97 -7.86 -8.38 -10.15
C HIS A 97 -8.19 -9.88 -10.24
N LEU A 98 -8.32 -10.51 -9.07
CA LEU A 98 -8.68 -11.93 -9.00
C LEU A 98 -10.19 -12.09 -9.19
N HIS A 99 -10.61 -13.25 -9.68
CA HIS A 99 -12.03 -13.57 -9.71
C HIS A 99 -12.50 -14.02 -8.32
N VAL A 100 -13.71 -13.63 -7.92
CA VAL A 100 -14.25 -13.91 -6.57
C VAL A 100 -14.26 -15.42 -6.24
N THR A 101 -14.48 -16.27 -7.26
CA THR A 101 -14.48 -17.73 -7.13
C THR A 101 -13.14 -18.33 -6.69
N ILE A 102 -12.06 -17.55 -6.63
CA ILE A 102 -10.78 -18.03 -6.08
C ILE A 102 -10.92 -18.52 -4.64
N VAL A 103 -11.86 -17.94 -3.87
CA VAL A 103 -12.09 -18.37 -2.47
C VAL A 103 -12.68 -19.78 -2.37
N ASP A 104 -13.24 -20.32 -3.45
CA ASP A 104 -13.77 -21.69 -3.48
C ASP A 104 -12.71 -22.73 -3.89
N SER A 105 -11.59 -22.28 -4.46
CA SER A 105 -10.51 -23.15 -4.91
C SER A 105 -9.87 -23.92 -3.75
N ASN A 106 -9.85 -25.25 -3.84
CA ASN A 106 -9.19 -26.11 -2.84
C ASN A 106 -7.70 -25.79 -2.70
N ALA A 107 -7.00 -25.46 -3.79
CA ALA A 107 -5.59 -25.08 -3.72
C ALA A 107 -5.39 -23.79 -2.92
N PHE A 108 -6.30 -22.82 -3.09
CA PHE A 108 -6.27 -21.56 -2.37
C PHE A 108 -6.62 -21.76 -0.88
N LYS A 109 -7.67 -22.51 -0.57
CA LYS A 109 -8.00 -22.90 0.82
C LYS A 109 -6.84 -23.64 1.50
N ASN A 110 -6.21 -24.58 0.80
CA ASN A 110 -5.06 -25.33 1.31
C ASN A 110 -3.87 -24.41 1.66
N LEU A 111 -3.60 -23.39 0.85
CA LEU A 111 -2.54 -22.40 1.16
C LEU A 111 -2.78 -21.73 2.51
N PHE A 112 -4.00 -21.27 2.79
CA PHE A 112 -4.33 -20.64 4.07
C PHE A 112 -4.38 -21.65 5.21
N ASN A 113 -4.87 -22.87 4.97
CA ASN A 113 -4.89 -23.94 5.96
C ASN A 113 -3.47 -24.34 6.42
N LEU A 114 -2.48 -24.31 5.53
CA LEU A 114 -1.07 -24.57 5.88
C LEU A 114 -0.49 -23.50 6.80
N VAL A 115 -0.92 -22.24 6.64
CA VAL A 115 -0.43 -21.11 7.44
C VAL A 115 -1.12 -21.06 8.79
N ASN A 116 -2.45 -21.22 8.82
CA ASN A 116 -3.24 -21.27 10.04
C ASN A 116 -4.57 -22.02 9.79
N PRO A 117 -4.72 -23.25 10.31
CA PRO A 117 -5.95 -24.03 10.14
C PRO A 117 -7.20 -23.38 10.73
N ALA A 118 -7.06 -22.52 11.74
CA ALA A 118 -8.20 -21.81 12.34
C ALA A 118 -8.92 -20.89 11.34
N ILE A 119 -8.26 -20.50 10.24
CA ILE A 119 -8.88 -19.71 9.17
C ILE A 119 -10.05 -20.47 8.52
N MET A 120 -9.97 -21.80 8.42
CA MET A 120 -10.99 -22.61 7.76
C MET A 120 -12.32 -22.63 8.52
N THR A 121 -12.34 -22.31 9.82
CA THR A 121 -13.58 -22.26 10.60
C THR A 121 -14.44 -21.01 10.33
N ILE A 122 -13.83 -19.98 9.75
CA ILE A 122 -14.45 -18.67 9.46
C ILE A 122 -14.37 -18.30 7.97
N TRP A 123 -14.03 -19.26 7.11
CA TRP A 123 -13.82 -19.02 5.67
C TRP A 123 -15.13 -18.65 4.96
N PRO A 124 -15.16 -17.57 4.16
CA PRO A 124 -16.34 -17.20 3.38
C PRO A 124 -16.41 -17.95 2.04
N ASP A 125 -17.62 -18.18 1.53
CA ASP A 125 -17.81 -18.67 0.16
C ASP A 125 -17.81 -17.51 -0.87
N SER A 126 -17.82 -17.85 -2.16
CA SER A 126 -17.81 -16.84 -3.21
C SER A 126 -19.07 -15.98 -3.28
N VAL A 127 -20.23 -16.50 -2.83
CA VAL A 127 -21.50 -15.75 -2.84
C VAL A 127 -21.41 -14.63 -1.80
N GLU A 128 -21.00 -14.96 -0.58
CA GLU A 128 -20.82 -13.98 0.47
C GLU A 128 -19.73 -12.94 0.12
N MET A 129 -18.62 -13.40 -0.48
CA MET A 129 -17.58 -12.49 -0.93
C MET A 129 -18.07 -11.55 -2.03
N GLN A 130 -18.91 -12.04 -2.95
CA GLN A 130 -19.50 -11.23 -4.01
C GLN A 130 -20.41 -10.15 -3.42
N GLU A 131 -21.32 -10.51 -2.50
CA GLU A 131 -22.18 -9.54 -1.81
C GLU A 131 -21.37 -8.47 -1.05
N TYR A 132 -20.28 -8.88 -0.39
CA TYR A 132 -19.39 -7.93 0.29
C TYR A 132 -18.70 -6.99 -0.70
N LEU A 133 -18.20 -7.50 -1.82
CA LEU A 133 -17.54 -6.70 -2.85
C LEU A 133 -18.49 -5.69 -3.51
N GLU A 134 -19.73 -6.09 -3.79
CA GLU A 134 -20.76 -5.20 -4.34
C GLU A 134 -21.07 -4.05 -3.38
N ARG A 135 -21.22 -4.34 -2.07
CA ARG A 135 -21.37 -3.31 -1.04
C ARG A 135 -20.15 -2.38 -0.94
N LYS A 136 -18.94 -2.94 -1.03
CA LYS A 136 -17.69 -2.19 -0.83
C LYS A 136 -17.33 -1.31 -2.03
N THR A 137 -17.64 -1.75 -3.24
CA THR A 137 -17.27 -1.05 -4.48
C THR A 137 -18.40 -0.18 -5.04
N GLY A 138 -19.63 -0.37 -4.58
CA GLY A 138 -20.81 0.33 -5.10
C GLY A 138 -21.22 -0.13 -6.51
N LEU A 139 -20.56 -1.16 -7.07
CA LEU A 139 -20.96 -1.80 -8.32
C LEU A 139 -21.95 -2.91 -8.00
N THR A 140 -23.25 -2.60 -8.03
CA THR A 140 -24.29 -3.63 -8.12
C THR A 140 -24.27 -4.25 -9.52
N SER A 141 -24.40 -5.57 -9.61
CA SER A 141 -24.64 -6.31 -10.87
C SER A 141 -26.00 -5.97 -11.49
N ALA A 142 -26.19 -4.72 -11.90
CA ALA A 142 -27.41 -4.20 -12.55
C ALA A 142 -27.18 -3.79 -14.01
N ASN A 143 -26.13 -4.33 -14.66
CA ASN A 143 -25.95 -4.22 -16.11
C ASN A 143 -25.83 -5.63 -16.72
N SER A 144 -26.89 -6.42 -16.59
CA SER A 144 -27.17 -7.44 -17.59
C SER A 144 -27.70 -6.71 -18.84
N PRO A 145 -27.15 -6.94 -20.04
CA PRO A 145 -27.80 -6.49 -21.27
C PRO A 145 -29.22 -7.06 -21.33
N PRO A 146 -30.22 -6.32 -21.83
CA PRO A 146 -31.53 -6.91 -22.05
C PRO A 146 -31.37 -8.13 -22.96
N ALA A 147 -31.98 -9.25 -22.54
CA ALA A 147 -32.07 -10.44 -23.37
C ALA A 147 -32.67 -10.05 -24.72
N LEU A 148 -31.97 -10.39 -25.80
CA LEU A 148 -32.55 -10.42 -27.14
C LEU A 148 -33.74 -11.36 -27.08
N GLN A 149 -34.94 -10.80 -27.14
CA GLN A 149 -36.16 -11.54 -27.44
C GLN A 149 -36.14 -11.78 -28.95
N ASP A 150 -36.18 -13.06 -29.34
CA ASP A 150 -36.45 -13.50 -30.71
C ASP A 150 -37.87 -13.11 -31.17
#